data_AF-A0A8T7EFJ8-F1
#
_entry.id   AF-A0A8T7EFJ8-F1
#
_cell.length_a   1.000
_cell.length_b   1.000
_cell.length_c   1.000
_cell.angle_alpha   90.00
_cell.angle_beta   90.00
_cell.angle_gamma   90.00
#
_symmetry.space_group_name_H-M   'P 1'
#
loop_
_entity.id
_entity.type
_entity.pdbx_description
1 polymer ?
#
loop_
_entity_poly.entity_id
_entity_poly.type
_entity_poly.pdbx_seq_one_letter_code
_entity_poly.pdbx_strand_id
1 'polypeptide(L)'
;MSSQDGVKYLGEAIITPEIIGSEYVRLALAIDQHIPGYIEAYFGPAEWQEQVQTDGPRPLPELTQQASTLAAAIADAAVLDDQRREFLTLQVKAMQTSLRLLQGETLALADEVESLYDVRPTWVEESLFIVAPISWPTYSAMRTVCFRHTITKHE
;
A
#
# COMPACT_ATOMS: atom_id res chain seq x y z
N MET A 1 1.28 -24.13 -11.19
CA MET A 1 2.49 -23.72 -11.94
C MET A 1 2.89 -24.89 -12.85
N SER A 2 2.42 -24.89 -14.11
CA SER A 2 2.81 -25.94 -15.06
C SER A 2 4.05 -25.45 -15.81
N SER A 3 5.17 -26.12 -15.62
CA SER A 3 6.44 -25.81 -16.28
C SER A 3 6.57 -26.75 -17.48
N GLN A 4 6.23 -26.26 -18.67
CA GLN A 4 6.67 -26.87 -19.91
C GLN A 4 7.61 -25.85 -20.57
N ASP A 5 8.82 -26.29 -20.89
CA ASP A 5 9.86 -25.53 -21.62
C ASP A 5 10.64 -24.43 -20.85
N GLY A 6 10.48 -24.32 -19.53
CA GLY A 6 11.24 -23.36 -18.71
C GLY A 6 10.77 -21.90 -18.83
N VAL A 7 9.74 -21.66 -19.64
CA VAL A 7 9.00 -20.40 -19.71
C VAL A 7 8.01 -20.37 -18.55
N LYS A 8 8.08 -19.32 -17.72
CA LYS A 8 7.13 -19.13 -16.61
C LYS A 8 5.93 -18.30 -17.08
N TYR A 9 4.77 -18.59 -16.52
CA TYR A 9 3.49 -17.97 -16.88
C TYR A 9 2.78 -17.36 -15.66
N LEU A 10 2.12 -16.22 -15.87
CA LEU A 10 1.14 -15.61 -14.99
C LEU A 10 -0.24 -15.82 -15.63
N GLY A 11 -0.99 -16.82 -15.15
CA GLY A 11 -2.18 -17.30 -15.86
C GLY A 11 -1.79 -17.96 -17.19
N GLU A 12 -2.33 -17.46 -18.30
CA GLU A 12 -2.02 -17.93 -19.65
C GLU A 12 -0.87 -17.15 -20.32
N ALA A 13 -0.39 -16.07 -19.70
CA ALA A 13 0.56 -15.15 -20.32
C ALA A 13 2.00 -15.36 -19.85
N ILE A 14 2.97 -15.20 -20.75
CA ILE A 14 4.40 -15.32 -20.45
C ILE A 14 4.81 -14.24 -19.46
N ILE A 15 5.56 -14.58 -18.41
CA ILE A 15 6.04 -13.59 -17.44
C ILE A 15 7.04 -12.63 -18.10
N THR A 16 6.62 -11.38 -18.29
CA THR A 16 7.47 -10.26 -18.69
C THR A 16 7.37 -9.12 -17.68
N PRO A 17 8.31 -8.16 -17.67
CA PRO A 17 8.22 -6.97 -16.82
C PRO A 17 6.93 -6.17 -17.01
N GLU A 18 6.41 -6.10 -18.24
CA GLU A 18 5.17 -5.39 -18.59
C GLU A 18 3.95 -6.08 -18.00
N ILE A 19 3.90 -7.42 -18.04
CA ILE A 19 2.82 -8.19 -17.42
C ILE A 19 2.84 -8.02 -15.90
N ILE A 20 4.00 -8.13 -15.26
CA ILE A 20 4.11 -7.93 -13.80
C ILE A 20 3.68 -6.50 -13.43
N GLY A 21 4.16 -5.50 -14.17
CA GLY A 21 3.85 -4.09 -13.91
C GLY A 21 2.35 -3.78 -14.09
N SER A 22 1.72 -4.30 -15.14
CA SER A 22 0.29 -4.10 -15.37
C SER A 22 -0.58 -4.80 -14.31
N GLU A 23 -0.24 -6.03 -13.92
CA GLU A 23 -0.96 -6.73 -12.85
C GLU A 23 -0.81 -6.04 -11.48
N TYR A 24 0.37 -5.52 -11.18
CA TYR A 24 0.61 -4.69 -10.00
C TYR A 24 -0.30 -3.45 -9.96
N VAL A 25 -0.36 -2.69 -11.06
CA VAL A 25 -1.18 -1.47 -11.16
C VAL A 25 -2.68 -1.80 -11.08
N ARG A 26 -3.12 -2.85 -11.78
CA ARG A 26 -4.54 -3.27 -11.75
C ARG A 26 -4.98 -3.75 -10.38
N LEU A 27 -4.09 -4.44 -9.65
CA LEU A 27 -4.37 -4.83 -8.27
C LEU A 27 -4.51 -3.59 -7.37
N ALA A 28 -3.62 -2.60 -7.49
CA ALA A 28 -3.71 -1.35 -6.75
C ALA A 28 -5.04 -0.62 -7.00
N LEU A 29 -5.44 -0.48 -8.28
CA LEU A 29 -6.71 0.16 -8.67
C LEU A 29 -7.91 -0.59 -8.09
N ALA A 30 -7.86 -1.92 -8.07
CA ALA A 30 -8.93 -2.72 -7.48
C ALA A 30 -9.01 -2.60 -5.96
N ILE A 31 -7.89 -2.43 -5.26
CA ILE A 31 -7.86 -2.15 -3.82
C ILE A 31 -8.42 -0.76 -3.52
N ASP A 32 -8.17 0.23 -4.37
CA ASP A 32 -8.71 1.60 -4.23
C ASP A 32 -10.24 1.64 -4.21
N GLN A 33 -10.92 0.66 -4.83
CA GLN A 33 -12.39 0.51 -4.73
C GLN A 33 -12.88 0.14 -3.32
N HIS A 34 -12.00 -0.40 -2.47
CA HIS A 34 -12.28 -0.74 -1.08
C HIS A 34 -11.76 0.32 -0.10
N ILE A 35 -10.68 1.01 -0.46
CA ILE A 35 -10.05 2.07 0.36
C ILE A 35 -9.97 3.33 -0.51
N PRO A 36 -10.94 4.25 -0.44
CA PRO A 36 -10.89 5.48 -1.22
C PRO A 36 -9.63 6.29 -0.92
N GLY A 37 -8.84 6.58 -1.96
CA GLY A 37 -7.56 7.29 -1.82
C GLY A 37 -6.37 6.38 -1.53
N TYR A 38 -6.49 5.07 -1.76
CA TYR A 38 -5.37 4.15 -1.77
C TYR A 38 -4.34 4.54 -2.83
N ILE A 39 -4.81 5.06 -3.97
CA ILE A 39 -3.96 5.68 -5.01
C ILE A 39 -4.20 7.18 -5.01
N GLU A 40 -3.15 7.97 -4.71
CA GLU A 40 -3.23 9.44 -4.73
C GLU A 40 -3.34 9.99 -6.15
N ALA A 41 -2.57 9.44 -7.10
CA ALA A 41 -2.56 9.85 -8.49
C ALA A 41 -2.25 8.70 -9.44
N TYR A 42 -3.06 8.55 -10.49
CA TYR A 42 -2.89 7.55 -11.53
C TYR A 42 -2.63 8.21 -12.88
N PHE A 43 -1.55 7.82 -13.55
CA PHE A 43 -1.11 8.37 -14.84
C PHE A 43 -0.99 7.28 -15.93
N GLY A 44 -1.62 6.13 -15.73
CA GLY A 44 -1.65 5.06 -16.72
C GLY A 44 -2.82 5.19 -17.69
N PRO A 45 -3.09 4.15 -18.50
CA PRO A 45 -4.19 4.15 -19.45
C PRO A 45 -5.55 4.35 -18.77
N ALA A 46 -6.33 5.32 -19.23
CA ALA A 46 -7.61 5.70 -18.62
C ALA A 46 -8.59 4.52 -18.55
N GLU A 47 -8.54 3.64 -19.56
CA GLU A 47 -9.41 2.47 -19.66
C GLU A 47 -9.28 1.52 -18.45
N TRP A 48 -8.13 1.45 -17.77
CA TRP A 48 -7.97 0.58 -16.61
C TRP A 48 -8.70 1.13 -15.39
N GLN A 49 -8.65 2.45 -15.19
CA GLN A 49 -9.36 3.09 -14.09
C GLN A 49 -10.87 3.07 -14.34
N GLU A 50 -11.31 3.36 -15.57
CA GLU A 50 -12.72 3.29 -15.96
C GLU A 50 -13.29 1.88 -15.83
N GLN A 51 -12.53 0.86 -16.24
CA GLN A 51 -12.94 -0.54 -16.10
C GLN A 51 -13.17 -0.91 -14.63
N VAL A 52 -12.22 -0.59 -13.75
CA VAL A 52 -12.33 -0.93 -12.32
C VAL A 52 -13.49 -0.19 -11.65
N GLN A 53 -13.74 1.06 -12.02
CA GLN A 53 -14.90 1.82 -11.52
C GLN A 53 -16.23 1.23 -12.02
N THR A 54 -16.26 0.73 -13.26
CA THR A 54 -17.45 0.12 -13.85
C THR A 54 -17.76 -1.25 -13.25
N ASP A 55 -16.72 -2.08 -13.07
CA ASP A 55 -16.84 -3.43 -12.50
C ASP A 55 -17.16 -3.39 -10.99
N GLY A 56 -16.76 -2.31 -10.32
CA GLY A 56 -16.94 -2.12 -8.89
C GLY A 56 -15.98 -2.96 -8.03
N PRO A 57 -16.18 -2.97 -6.69
CA PRO A 57 -15.28 -3.65 -5.78
C PRO A 57 -15.36 -5.17 -5.94
N ARG A 58 -14.25 -5.77 -6.41
CA ARG A 58 -14.08 -7.23 -6.48
C ARG A 58 -13.99 -7.86 -5.09
N PRO A 59 -14.41 -9.13 -4.89
CA PRO A 59 -14.32 -9.80 -3.60
C PRO A 59 -12.89 -9.84 -3.02
N LEU A 60 -12.73 -9.52 -1.73
CA LEU A 60 -11.42 -9.52 -1.07
C LEU A 60 -10.65 -10.84 -1.18
N PRO A 61 -11.27 -12.04 -1.13
CA PRO A 61 -10.55 -13.30 -1.32
C PRO A 61 -9.91 -13.42 -2.71
N GLU A 62 -10.55 -12.90 -3.75
CA GLU A 62 -10.00 -12.91 -5.11
C GLU A 62 -8.80 -11.97 -5.22
N LEU A 63 -8.90 -10.77 -4.64
CA LEU A 63 -7.77 -9.83 -4.58
C LEU A 63 -6.59 -10.40 -3.79
N THR A 64 -6.86 -11.12 -2.70
CA THR A 64 -5.83 -11.81 -1.90
C THR A 64 -5.12 -12.87 -2.72
N GLN A 65 -5.87 -13.70 -3.45
CA GLN A 65 -5.30 -14.72 -4.34
C GLN A 65 -4.49 -14.09 -5.48
N GLN A 66 -4.97 -12.98 -6.07
CA GLN A 66 -4.24 -12.23 -7.09
C GLN A 66 -2.91 -11.70 -6.53
N ALA A 67 -2.92 -11.10 -5.34
CA ALA A 67 -1.73 -10.59 -4.66
C ALA A 67 -0.71 -11.71 -4.37
N SER A 68 -1.16 -12.88 -3.88
CA SER A 68 -0.29 -14.04 -3.65
C SER A 68 0.31 -14.58 -4.95
N THR A 69 -0.48 -14.62 -6.03
CA THR A 69 -0.02 -15.07 -7.35
C THR A 69 1.03 -14.12 -7.92
N LEU A 70 0.80 -12.81 -7.80
CA LEU A 70 1.73 -11.78 -8.23
C LEU A 70 3.04 -11.83 -7.42
N ALA A 71 2.98 -11.99 -6.10
CA ALA A 71 4.16 -12.15 -5.25
C ALA A 71 5.01 -13.36 -5.67
N ALA A 72 4.38 -14.51 -5.93
CA ALA A 72 5.08 -15.69 -6.41
C ALA A 72 5.77 -15.43 -7.77
N ALA A 73 5.07 -14.77 -8.70
CA ALA A 73 5.65 -14.43 -9.99
C ALA A 73 6.83 -13.46 -9.89
N ILE A 74 6.76 -12.45 -9.02
CA ILE A 74 7.88 -11.52 -8.77
C ILE A 74 9.09 -12.27 -8.21
N ALA A 75 8.90 -13.17 -7.24
CA ALA A 75 9.99 -13.97 -6.69
C ALA A 75 10.66 -14.84 -7.78
N ASP A 76 9.86 -15.33 -8.71
CA ASP A 76 10.29 -16.26 -9.76
C ASP A 76 10.80 -15.62 -11.05
N ALA A 77 10.57 -14.32 -11.25
CA ALA A 77 10.80 -13.61 -12.51
C ALA A 77 12.27 -13.25 -12.70
N ALA A 78 13.07 -14.13 -13.30
CA ALA A 78 14.48 -13.84 -13.63
C ALA A 78 14.67 -12.64 -14.59
N VAL A 79 13.60 -12.20 -15.25
CA VAL A 79 13.57 -11.05 -16.17
C VAL A 79 13.60 -9.68 -15.48
N LEU A 80 13.34 -9.64 -14.16
CA LEU A 80 13.43 -8.42 -13.37
C LEU A 80 14.85 -8.23 -12.84
N ASP A 81 15.37 -7.01 -12.97
CA ASP A 81 16.55 -6.58 -12.22
C ASP A 81 16.27 -6.57 -10.70
N ASP A 82 17.33 -6.62 -9.91
CA ASP A 82 17.24 -6.78 -8.46
C ASP A 82 16.48 -5.63 -7.79
N GLN A 83 16.75 -4.38 -8.22
CA GLN A 83 16.10 -3.20 -7.66
C GLN A 83 14.58 -3.23 -7.91
N ARG A 84 14.18 -3.59 -9.13
CA ARG A 84 12.77 -3.68 -9.50
C ARG A 84 12.06 -4.83 -8.81
N ARG A 85 12.74 -5.97 -8.65
CA ARG A 85 12.23 -7.11 -7.87
C ARG A 85 12.01 -6.72 -6.41
N GLU A 86 12.99 -6.08 -5.78
CA GLU A 86 12.90 -5.63 -4.39
C GLU A 86 11.74 -4.66 -4.20
N PHE A 87 11.66 -3.62 -5.03
CA PHE A 87 10.56 -2.65 -5.00
C PHE A 87 9.20 -3.34 -5.11
N LEU A 88 8.98 -4.17 -6.13
CA LEU A 88 7.69 -4.85 -6.34
C LEU A 88 7.37 -5.84 -5.21
N THR A 89 8.37 -6.50 -4.63
CA THR A 89 8.18 -7.40 -3.50
C THR A 89 7.65 -6.64 -2.28
N LEU A 90 8.24 -5.49 -1.96
CA LEU A 90 7.80 -4.65 -0.84
C LEU A 90 6.40 -4.06 -1.09
N GLN A 91 6.13 -3.57 -2.30
CA GLN A 91 4.81 -3.02 -2.63
C GLN A 91 3.70 -4.07 -2.58
N VAL A 92 3.94 -5.28 -3.09
CA VAL A 92 2.95 -6.37 -3.04
C VAL A 92 2.77 -6.88 -1.61
N LYS A 93 3.83 -6.89 -0.78
CA LYS A 93 3.71 -7.17 0.67
C LYS A 93 2.80 -6.14 1.37
N ALA A 94 2.93 -4.86 1.04
CA ALA A 94 2.05 -3.82 1.57
C ALA A 94 0.60 -4.05 1.12
N MET A 95 0.35 -4.35 -0.16
CA MET A 95 -0.99 -4.68 -0.67
C MET A 95 -1.61 -5.89 0.02
N GLN A 96 -0.83 -6.96 0.23
CA GLN A 96 -1.29 -8.14 0.99
C GLN A 96 -1.68 -7.77 2.43
N THR A 97 -0.93 -6.86 3.06
CA THR A 97 -1.25 -6.35 4.40
C THR A 97 -2.52 -5.52 4.39
N SER A 98 -2.70 -4.61 3.43
CA SER A 98 -3.94 -3.85 3.28
C SER A 98 -5.17 -4.76 3.11
N LEU A 99 -5.04 -5.84 2.32
CA LEU A 99 -6.11 -6.81 2.12
C LEU A 99 -6.46 -7.60 3.39
N ARG A 100 -5.47 -7.97 4.21
CA ARG A 100 -5.69 -8.59 5.53
C ARG A 100 -6.46 -7.66 6.47
N LEU A 101 -6.06 -6.39 6.53
CA LEU A 101 -6.74 -5.37 7.33
C LEU A 101 -8.20 -5.16 6.86
N LEU A 102 -8.43 -5.12 5.54
CA LEU A 102 -9.78 -5.05 4.95
C LEU A 102 -10.66 -6.27 5.30
N GLN A 103 -10.05 -7.44 5.50
CA GLN A 103 -10.74 -8.65 5.96
C GLN A 103 -10.98 -8.67 7.47
N GLY A 104 -10.60 -7.62 8.20
CA GLY A 104 -10.81 -7.49 9.64
C GLY A 104 -9.71 -8.10 10.50
N GLU A 105 -8.57 -8.49 9.91
CA GLU A 105 -7.43 -8.94 10.71
C GLU A 105 -6.87 -7.79 11.54
N THR A 106 -6.53 -8.07 12.80
CA THR A 106 -5.85 -7.12 13.69
C THR A 106 -4.38 -7.51 13.81
N LEU A 107 -3.48 -6.58 13.49
CA LEU A 107 -2.04 -6.77 13.56
C LEU A 107 -1.47 -5.97 14.74
N ALA A 108 -0.32 -6.40 15.26
CA ALA A 108 0.45 -5.53 16.14
C ALA A 108 0.95 -4.32 15.35
N LEU A 109 0.88 -3.12 15.93
CA LEU A 109 1.25 -1.87 15.24
C LEU A 109 2.64 -1.94 14.59
N ALA A 110 3.61 -2.52 15.29
CA ALA A 110 4.96 -2.66 14.74
C ALA A 110 5.00 -3.52 13.48
N ASP A 111 4.25 -4.62 13.44
CA ASP A 111 4.21 -5.54 12.30
C ASP A 111 3.40 -4.96 11.13
N GLU A 112 2.34 -4.21 11.44
CA GLU A 112 1.54 -3.48 10.45
C GLU A 112 2.40 -2.42 9.74
N VAL A 113 3.06 -1.55 10.50
CA VAL A 113 3.90 -0.48 9.95
C VAL A 113 5.08 -1.05 9.18
N GLU A 114 5.74 -2.09 9.70
CA GLU A 114 6.84 -2.76 9.01
C GLU A 114 6.37 -3.41 7.70
N SER A 115 5.15 -3.92 7.64
CA SER A 115 4.64 -4.57 6.43
C SER A 115 4.10 -3.59 5.39
N LEU A 116 3.56 -2.44 5.82
CA LEU A 116 3.04 -1.40 4.92
C LEU A 116 4.12 -0.45 4.42
N TYR A 117 5.11 -0.13 5.25
CA TYR A 117 6.05 0.96 5.01
C TYR A 117 7.52 0.53 5.03
N ASP A 118 7.80 -0.75 5.27
CA ASP A 118 9.16 -1.30 5.36
C ASP A 118 10.03 -0.62 6.45
N VAL A 119 9.38 -0.07 7.47
CA VAL A 119 10.03 0.56 8.62
C VAL A 119 9.47 -0.02 9.90
N ARG A 120 10.35 -0.49 10.77
CA ARG A 120 9.92 -1.04 12.06
C ARG A 120 9.91 0.04 13.15
N PRO A 121 8.74 0.47 13.64
CA PRO A 121 8.67 1.50 14.67
C PRO A 121 9.07 0.94 16.04
N THR A 122 9.56 1.83 16.91
CA THR A 122 9.80 1.55 18.33
C THR A 122 8.98 2.49 19.19
N TRP A 123 8.53 1.99 20.34
CA TRP A 123 7.86 2.81 21.33
C TRP A 123 8.89 3.72 22.03
N VAL A 124 8.53 4.98 22.18
CA VAL A 124 9.34 5.99 22.86
C VAL A 124 8.47 6.73 23.88
N GLU A 125 9.10 7.16 24.98
CA GLU A 125 8.43 7.94 26.03
C GLU A 125 7.94 9.28 25.47
N GLU A 126 6.70 9.66 25.77
CA GLU A 126 6.09 10.90 25.26
C GLU A 126 6.92 12.14 25.63
N SER A 127 7.57 12.12 26.80
CA SER A 127 8.42 13.20 27.28
C SER A 127 9.51 13.63 26.29
N LEU A 128 9.97 12.72 25.41
CA LEU A 128 10.97 13.02 24.38
C LEU A 128 10.46 14.02 23.32
N PHE A 129 9.14 14.05 23.06
CA PHE A 129 8.55 15.03 22.13
C PHE A 129 8.39 16.43 22.74
N ILE A 130 8.47 16.57 24.07
CA ILE A 130 8.31 17.84 24.80
C ILE A 130 9.63 18.61 24.87
N VAL A 131 10.76 17.89 25.00
CA VAL A 131 12.09 18.50 25.17
C VAL A 131 12.87 18.67 23.87
N ALA A 132 12.42 18.09 22.76
CA ALA A 132 12.99 18.42 21.46
C ALA A 132 12.74 19.91 21.20
N PRO A 133 13.77 20.78 21.10
CA PRO A 133 13.56 22.13 20.59
C PRO A 133 13.14 21.94 19.15
N ILE A 134 11.84 21.98 18.92
CA ILE A 134 11.26 21.95 17.60
C ILE A 134 11.69 23.26 16.92
N SER A 135 12.85 23.26 16.29
CA SER A 135 13.36 24.38 15.50
C SER A 135 12.65 24.45 14.14
N TRP A 136 11.32 24.38 14.15
CA TRP A 136 10.54 24.91 13.03
C TRP A 136 10.56 26.43 13.17
N PRO A 137 11.08 27.21 12.20
CA PRO A 137 11.20 28.67 12.30
C PRO A 137 9.87 29.42 12.54
N THR A 138 8.72 28.74 12.40
CA THR A 138 7.38 29.33 12.40
C THR A 138 6.52 28.98 13.62
N TYR A 139 6.98 28.12 14.55
CA TYR A 139 6.11 27.62 15.63
C TYR A 139 5.70 28.69 16.66
N SER A 140 6.42 29.81 16.73
CA SER A 140 6.07 30.95 17.60
C SER A 140 4.78 31.67 17.16
N ALA A 141 4.44 31.62 15.87
CA ALA A 141 3.29 32.38 15.34
C ALA A 141 1.92 31.69 15.54
N MET A 142 1.88 30.36 15.73
CA MET A 142 0.61 29.62 15.82
C MET A 142 0.00 29.60 17.23
N ARG A 143 0.77 29.85 18.29
CA ARG A 143 0.25 29.87 19.67
C ARG A 143 -0.73 31.02 19.95
N THR A 144 -0.72 32.08 19.15
CA THR A 144 -1.56 33.26 19.37
C THR A 144 -2.96 33.14 18.72
N VAL A 145 -3.16 32.22 17.77
CA VAL A 145 -4.42 32.17 16.98
C VAL A 145 -5.38 31.07 17.46
N CYS A 146 -4.90 29.92 17.94
CA CYS A 146 -5.80 28.80 18.26
C CYS A 146 -6.37 28.76 19.70
N PHE A 147 -5.97 29.67 20.60
CA PHE A 147 -6.43 29.68 22.01
C PHE A 147 -7.47 30.78 22.33
N ARG A 148 -8.26 31.21 21.35
CA ARG A 148 -9.36 32.17 21.57
C ARG A 148 -10.70 31.72 21.00
N HIS A 149 -11.09 30.48 21.27
CA HIS A 149 -12.50 30.11 21.29
C HIS A 149 -12.79 29.37 22.61
N THR A 150 -13.25 30.16 23.56
CA THR A 150 -13.81 29.77 24.85
C THR A 150 -14.99 28.83 24.62
N ILE A 151 -14.86 27.55 25.00
CA ILE A 151 -16.02 26.71 25.27
C ILE A 151 -16.42 26.99 26.72
N THR A 152 -17.35 27.91 26.91
CA THR A 152 -18.06 28.09 28.18
C THR A 152 -18.99 26.90 28.42
N LYS A 153 -18.78 26.19 29.54
CA LYS A 153 -19.78 25.30 30.13
C LYS A 153 -21.08 26.07 30.39
N HIS A 154 -22.21 25.51 30.00
CA HIS A 154 -23.50 25.82 30.60
C HIS A 154 -24.05 24.55 31.26
N GLU A 155 -24.20 24.69 32.58
CA GLU A 155 -25.04 23.97 33.58
C GLU A 155 -24.99 22.45 33.67
#